data_AF-A0AAD9PZC1-F1
#
_entry.id   AF-A0AAD9PZC1-F1
#
_cell.length_a   1.000
_cell.length_b   1.000
_cell.length_c   1.000
_cell.angle_alpha   90.00
_cell.angle_beta   90.00
_cell.angle_gamma   90.00
#
_symmetry.space_group_name_H-M   'P 1'
#
loop_
_entity.id
_entity.type
_entity.pdbx_description
1 polymer ?
#
loop_
_entity_poly.entity_id
_entity_poly.type
_entity_poly.pdbx_seq_one_letter_code
_entity_poly.pdbx_strand_id
1 'polypeptide(L)' 'MSNNVAVDMYKQLGYVIYRIVLEYYSGDPDEDAYDMRKALSRDKEKKSVIPVKVPVRPEDLE' A
#
# COMPACT_ATOMS: atom_id res chain seq x y z
N MET A 1 7.72 7.33 -6.00
CA MET A 1 6.41 6.93 -6.55
C MET A 1 6.18 7.56 -7.89
N SER A 2 6.25 6.72 -8.92
CA SER A 2 6.08 7.03 -10.33
C SER A 2 4.60 7.06 -10.76
N ASN A 3 3.74 6.22 -10.18
CA ASN A 3 2.36 5.99 -10.67
C ASN A 3 1.28 6.81 -9.92
N ASN A 4 1.39 8.14 -9.96
CA ASN A 4 0.44 9.03 -9.28
C ASN A 4 -1.01 8.88 -9.78
N VAL A 5 -1.22 8.58 -11.07
CA VAL A 5 -2.55 8.37 -11.65
C VAL A 5 -3.28 7.20 -10.99
N ALA A 6 -2.61 6.05 -10.83
CA ALA A 6 -3.21 4.89 -10.16
C ALA A 6 -3.40 5.15 -8.66
N VAL A 7 -2.43 5.80 -8.00
CA VAL A 7 -2.52 6.14 -6.57
C VAL A 7 -3.76 7.00 -6.31
N ASP A 8 -4.00 8.02 -7.12
CA ASP A 8 -5.15 8.91 -6.96
C ASP A 8 -6.47 8.22 -7.31
N MET A 9 -6.49 7.35 -8.32
CA MET A 9 -7.62 6.46 -8.61
C MET A 9 -7.99 5.62 -7.38
N TYR A 10 -7.01 4.94 -6.77
CA TYR A 10 -7.27 4.08 -5.60
C TYR A 10 -7.72 4.88 -4.36
N LYS A 11 -7.16 6.08 -4.14
CA LYS A 11 -7.65 6.99 -3.08
C LYS A 11 -9.12 7.35 -3.30
N GLN A 12 -9.53 7.69 -4.53
CA GLN A 12 -10.94 7.98 -4.86
C GLN A 12 -11.86 6.76 -4.65
N LEU A 13 -11.34 5.54 -4.87
CA LEU A 13 -12.06 4.31 -4.57
C LEU A 13 -12.12 3.98 -3.06
N GLY A 14 -11.53 4.80 -2.19
CA GLY A 14 -11.53 4.63 -0.73
C GLY A 14 -10.44 3.71 -0.20
N TYR A 15 -9.37 3.48 -0.97
CA TYR A 15 -8.17 2.82 -0.46
C TYR A 15 -7.32 3.80 0.34
N VAL A 16 -6.63 3.29 1.35
CA VAL A 16 -5.64 4.02 2.15
C VAL A 16 -4.27 3.36 2.01
N ILE A 17 -3.21 4.15 2.14
CA ILE A 17 -1.85 3.60 2.23
C ILE A 17 -1.72 2.91 3.58
N TYR A 18 -1.55 1.59 3.57
CA TYR A 18 -1.35 0.78 4.76
C TYR A 18 0.11 0.78 5.19
N ARG A 19 1.05 0.64 4.24
CA ARG A 19 2.51 0.74 4.46
C ARG A 19 3.26 0.96 3.14
N ILE A 20 4.56 1.18 3.26
CA ILE A 20 5.51 1.20 2.14
C ILE A 20 6.22 -0.14 2.10
N VAL A 21 6.31 -0.74 0.91
CA VAL A 21 7.13 -1.92 0.64
C VAL A 21 8.34 -1.45 -0.16
N LEU A 22 9.51 -1.51 0.45
CA LEU A 22 10.76 -1.04 -0.13
C LEU A 22 11.17 -1.95 -1.28
N GLU A 23 11.71 -1.38 -2.36
CA GLU A 23 12.33 -2.14 -3.46
C GLU A 23 11.40 -3.26 -4.03
N TYR A 24 10.09 -3.03 -4.02
CA TYR A 24 9.10 -4.04 -4.43
C TYR A 24 9.11 -4.30 -5.93
N TYR A 25 9.34 -3.26 -6.72
CA TYR A 25 9.52 -3.37 -8.17
C TYR A 25 11.00 -3.34 -8.51
N SER A 26 11.51 -4.44 -9.04
CA SER A 26 12.88 -4.53 -9.54
C SER A 26 13.06 -3.65 -10.79
N GLY A 27 14.10 -2.82 -10.82
CA GLY A 27 14.37 -1.88 -11.91
C GLY A 27 15.77 -1.28 -11.85
N ASP A 28 16.00 -0.21 -12.60
CA ASP A 28 17.21 0.62 -12.48
C ASP A 28 16.83 2.11 -12.42
N PRO A 29 16.67 2.69 -11.22
CA PRO A 29 16.78 2.06 -9.88
C PRO A 29 15.54 1.21 -9.52
N ASP A 30 15.67 0.37 -8.49
CA ASP A 30 14.53 -0.29 -7.85
C ASP A 30 13.51 0.74 -7.31
N GLU A 31 12.22 0.38 -7.32
CA GLU A 31 11.14 1.26 -6.89
C GLU A 31 10.34 0.68 -5.71
N ASP A 32 10.12 1.51 -4.69
CA ASP A 32 9.20 1.25 -3.58
C ASP A 32 7.74 1.21 -4.05
N ALA A 33 6.91 0.40 -3.39
CA ALA A 33 5.47 0.31 -3.62
C ALA A 33 4.65 0.75 -2.40
N TYR A 34 3.42 1.21 -2.66
CA TYR A 34 2.41 1.35 -1.62
C TYR A 34 1.56 0.07 -1.51
N ASP A 35 1.56 -0.57 -0.35
CA ASP A 35 0.51 -1.54 0.02
C ASP A 35 -0.74 -0.71 0.37
N MET A 36 -1.71 -0.66 -0.54
CA MET A 36 -2.96 0.08 -0.36
C MET A 36 -4.10 -0.87 -0.01
N ARG A 37 -4.89 -0.53 1.02
CA ARG A 37 -6.00 -1.37 1.50
C ARG A 37 -7.32 -0.63 1.55
N LYS A 38 -8.42 -1.37 1.35
CA LYS A 38 -9.79 -0.88 1.49
C LYS A 38 -10.56 -1.80 2.43
N ALA A 39 -11.13 -1.24 3.49
CA ALA A 39 -12.01 -1.98 4.38
C ALA A 39 -13.31 -2.32 3.64
N LEU A 40 -13.64 -3.61 3.57
CA LEU A 40 -14.88 -4.09 2.98
C LEU A 40 -15.99 -4.20 4.03
N SER A 41 -17.20 -4.56 3.59
CA SER A 41 -18.41 -4.56 4.41
C SER A 41 -18.33 -5.38 5.71
N ARG A 42 -17.44 -6.37 5.78
CA ARG A 42 -17.17 -7.20 6.97
C ARG A 42 -16.36 -6.46 8.05
N ASP A 43 -15.43 -5.59 7.65
CA ASP A 43 -14.56 -4.86 8.58
C ASP A 43 -15.22 -3.54 9.00
N LYS A 44 -16.25 -3.66 9.86
CA LYS A 44 -17.03 -2.50 10.33
C LYS A 44 -16.19 -1.49 11.10
N GLU A 45 -15.20 -1.96 11.82
CA GLU A 45 -14.33 -1.14 12.68
C GLU A 45 -13.06 -0.65 11.94
N LYS A 46 -12.91 -1.00 10.66
CA LYS A 46 -11.77 -0.63 9.81
C LYS A 46 -10.41 -1.06 10.40
N LYS A 47 -10.38 -2.17 11.15
CA LYS A 47 -9.17 -2.68 11.81
C LYS A 47 -8.13 -3.15 10.80
N SER A 48 -8.54 -3.59 9.61
CA SER A 48 -7.64 -4.11 8.56
C SER A 48 -6.86 -3.04 7.78
N VAL A 49 -7.24 -1.77 7.94
CA VAL A 49 -6.68 -0.65 7.16
C VAL A 49 -5.93 0.37 8.01
N ILE A 50 -5.71 0.08 9.30
CA ILE A 50 -4.92 0.95 10.19
C ILE A 50 -3.47 0.97 9.71
N PRO A 51 -2.91 2.12 9.28
CA PRO A 51 -1.57 2.15 8.71
C PRO A 51 -0.48 1.70 9.69
N VAL A 52 0.47 0.92 9.18
CA VAL A 52 1.68 0.50 9.90
C VAL A 52 2.81 1.45 9.54
N LYS A 53 3.52 1.95 10.55
CA LYS A 53 4.56 2.98 10.37
C LYS A 53 5.88 2.43 9.84
N VAL A 54 6.13 1.13 10.00
CA VAL A 54 7.40 0.49 9.67
C VAL A 54 7.34 0.01 8.21
N PRO A 55 8.21 0.52 7.31
CA PRO A 55 8.36 -0.03 5.98
C PRO A 55 8.89 -1.46 6.05
N VAL A 56 8.55 -2.27 5.05
CA VAL A 56 8.96 -3.68 4.96
C VAL A 56 9.60 -3.97 3.62
N ARG A 57 10.41 -5.02 3.51
CA ARG A 57 10.88 -5.53 2.22
C ARG A 57 9.92 -6.62 1.69
N PRO A 58 10.00 -6.99 0.40
CA PRO A 58 9.11 -8.00 -0.16
C PRO A 58 9.23 -9.36 0.54
N GLU A 59 10.43 -9.71 1.00
CA GLU A 59 10.70 -10.95 1.77
C GLU A 59 10.05 -10.98 3.16
N ASP A 60 9.63 -9.83 3.71
CA ASP A 60 8.93 -9.73 4.99
C ASP A 60 7.39 -9.86 4.84
N LEU A 61 6.89 -10.07 3.62
CA LEU A 61 5.46 -10.27 3.34
C LEU A 61 5.09 -11.74 3.58
N GLU A 62 4.34 -12.01 4.66
CA GLU A 62 3.74 -13.33 4.96
C GLU A 62 2.55 -13.70 4.06
#